data_AF-A0A7J5XIG6-F1
#
_entry.id   AF-A0A7J5XIG6-F1
#
_cell.length_a   1.000
_cell.length_b   1.000
_cell.length_c   1.000
_cell.angle_alpha   90.00
_cell.angle_beta   90.00
_cell.angle_gamma   90.00
#
_symmetry.space_group_name_H-M   'P 1'
#
loop_
_entity.id
_entity.type
_entity.pdbx_description
1 polymer ?
#
loop_
_entity_poly.entity_id
_entity_poly.type
_entity_poly.pdbx_seq_one_letter_code
_entity_poly.pdbx_strand_id
1 'polypeptide(L)' 'MNYEKLSRGLRYYYDKNIIRKTAGKRYVYRFVCNLQGLLGYEPGELHAMLDIKGFHESFKT' A
#
# COMPACT_ATOMS: atom_id res chain seq x y z
N MET A 1 18.15 -0.49 -12.36
CA MET A 1 16.69 -0.48 -12.04
C MET A 1 16.33 0.94 -11.58
N ASN A 2 15.28 1.58 -12.08
CA ASN A 2 14.90 2.96 -11.70
C ASN A 2 13.40 3.07 -11.38
N TYR A 3 12.96 4.21 -10.81
CA TYR A 3 11.56 4.41 -10.44
C TYR A 3 10.61 4.33 -11.64
N GLU A 4 11.00 4.83 -12.80
CA GLU A 4 10.18 4.76 -14.02
C GLU A 4 9.85 3.31 -14.38
N LYS A 5 10.85 2.42 -14.38
CA LYS A 5 10.68 0.99 -14.61
C LYS A 5 9.91 0.30 -13.48
N LEU A 6 10.19 0.64 -12.22
CA LEU A 6 9.47 0.11 -11.06
C LEU A 6 7.98 0.47 -11.10
N SER A 7 7.66 1.73 -11.41
CA SER A 7 6.29 2.23 -11.51
C SER A 7 5.51 1.50 -12.60
N ARG A 8 6.18 1.09 -13.69
CA ARG A 8 5.60 0.23 -14.73
C ARG A 8 5.23 -1.15 -14.19
N GLY A 9 6.07 -1.71 -13.32
CA GLY A 9 5.79 -2.93 -12.56
C GLY A 9 4.58 -2.78 -11.63
N LEU A 10 4.53 -1.70 -10.85
CA LEU A 10 3.40 -1.42 -9.95
C LEU A 10 2.07 -1.32 -10.70
N ARG A 11 2.05 -0.74 -11.91
CA ARG A 11 0.84 -0.69 -12.75
C ARG A 11 0.31 -2.07 -13.15
N TYR A 12 1.17 -3.07 -13.31
CA TYR A 12 0.72 -4.44 -13.59
C TYR A 12 0.02 -5.11 -12.40
N TYR A 13 0.12 -4.55 -11.19
CA TYR A 13 -0.55 -5.07 -10.00
C TYR A 13 -1.98 -4.58 -9.81
N TYR A 14 -2.43 -3.58 -10.58
CA TYR A 14 -3.74 -2.95 -10.39
C TYR A 14 -4.87 -3.94 -10.72
N ASP A 15 -4.79 -4.58 -11.88
CA ASP A 15 -5.79 -5.56 -12.34
C ASP A 15 -5.69 -6.89 -11.58
N LYS A 16 -4.54 -7.13 -10.93
CA LYS A 16 -4.29 -8.33 -10.11
C LYS A 16 -4.79 -8.19 -8.67
N ASN A 17 -5.37 -7.04 -8.30
CA ASN A 17 -5.80 -6.74 -6.94
C ASN A 17 -4.71 -6.97 -5.88
N ILE A 18 -3.47 -6.60 -6.19
CA ILE A 18 -2.33 -6.68 -5.24
C ILE A 18 -2.08 -5.29 -4.64
N ILE A 19 -1.84 -4.30 -5.49
CA ILE A 19 -1.61 -2.90 -5.12
C ILE A 19 -2.49 -2.00 -5.99
N ARG A 20 -2.98 -0.89 -5.46
CA ARG A 20 -3.61 0.20 -6.21
C ARG A 20 -2.96 1.55 -5.93
N LYS A 21 -3.04 2.45 -6.90
CA LYS A 21 -2.58 3.83 -6.79
C LYS A 21 -3.59 4.68 -6.03
N THR A 22 -3.14 5.44 -5.04
CA THR A 22 -4.00 6.47 -4.42
C THR A 22 -4.11 7.66 -5.36
N ALA A 23 -5.33 7.98 -5.80
CA ALA A 23 -5.58 9.12 -6.68
C ALA A 23 -5.18 10.43 -6.01
N GLY A 24 -4.70 11.40 -6.80
CA GLY A 24 -4.31 12.74 -6.31
C GLY A 24 -3.04 12.81 -5.45
N LYS A 25 -2.47 11.68 -4.99
CA LYS A 25 -1.27 11.69 -4.12
C LYS A 25 -0.04 11.18 -4.84
N ARG A 26 1.02 11.97 -4.98
CA ARG A 26 2.26 11.52 -5.65
C ARG A 26 2.93 10.39 -4.84
N TYR A 27 3.38 9.34 -5.52
CA TYR A 27 4.08 8.20 -4.90
C TYR A 27 3.34 7.38 -3.83
N VAL A 28 2.04 7.63 -3.62
CA VAL A 28 1.24 6.86 -2.66
C VAL A 28 0.51 5.71 -3.33
N TYR A 29 0.67 4.52 -2.76
CA TYR A 29 0.03 3.27 -3.19
C TYR A 29 -0.54 2.55 -1.97
N ARG A 30 -1.43 1.60 -2.19
CA ARG A 30 -2.11 0.82 -1.15
C ARG A 30 -2.17 -0.64 -1.56
N PHE A 31 -1.83 -1.54 -0.65
CA PHE A 31 -2.15 -2.96 -0.82
C PHE A 31 -3.65 -3.17 -0.69
N VAL A 32 -4.23 -3.92 -1.63
CA VAL A 32 -5.66 -4.27 -1.64
C VAL A 32 -5.89 -5.77 -1.52
N CYS A 33 -4.83 -6.57 -1.47
CA CYS A 33 -4.89 -7.99 -1.14
C CYS A 33 -5.03 -8.21 0.37
N ASN A 34 -5.40 -9.43 0.76
CA ASN A 34 -5.51 -9.83 2.17
C ASN A 34 -4.13 -9.99 2.82
N LEU A 35 -3.51 -8.87 3.21
CA LEU A 35 -2.23 -8.88 3.93
C LEU A 35 -2.36 -9.43 5.35
N GLN A 36 -3.50 -9.21 6.02
CA GLN A 36 -3.74 -9.75 7.36
C GLN A 36 -3.65 -11.28 7.36
N GLY A 37 -4.32 -11.94 6.41
CA GLY A 37 -4.26 -13.40 6.29
C GLY A 37 -2.89 -13.93 5.89
N LEU A 38 -2.06 -13.13 5.22
CA LEU A 38 -0.71 -13.51 4.79
C LEU A 38 0.34 -13.31 5.90
N LEU A 39 0.25 -12.21 6.64
CA LEU A 39 1.25 -11.81 7.62
C LEU A 39 0.85 -12.13 9.07
N GLY A 40 -0.43 -12.35 9.33
CA GLY A 40 -0.97 -12.60 10.67
C GLY A 40 -1.07 -11.36 11.56
N TYR A 41 -0.88 -10.17 11.00
CA TYR A 41 -0.91 -8.90 11.74
C TYR A 41 -1.97 -7.95 11.18
N GLU A 42 -2.65 -7.25 12.08
CA GLU A 42 -3.45 -6.10 11.71
C GLU A 42 -2.55 -4.91 11.31
N PRO A 43 -2.99 -4.04 10.38
CA PRO A 43 -2.23 -2.85 10.01
C PRO A 43 -1.84 -1.98 11.21
N GLY A 44 -2.73 -1.87 12.21
CA GLY A 44 -2.46 -1.10 13.43
C GLY A 44 -1.35 -1.70 14.28
N GLU A 45 -1.29 -3.02 14.41
CA GLU A 45 -0.24 -3.73 15.14
C GLU A 45 1.11 -3.54 14.45
N LEU A 46 1.14 -3.69 13.12
CA LEU A 46 2.36 -3.50 12.34
C LEU A 46 2.86 -2.06 12.43
N HIS A 47 1.97 -1.07 12.38
CA HIS A 47 2.34 0.34 12.56
C HIS A 47 2.93 0.60 13.95
N ALA A 48 2.37 0.00 15.01
CA ALA A 48 2.88 0.13 16.36
C ALA A 48 4.25 -0.55 16.53
N MET A 49 4.42 -1.77 15.99
CA MET A 49 5.69 -2.51 16.02
C MET A 49 6.82 -1.77 15.30
N LEU A 50 6.50 -1.04 14.23
CA LEU A 50 7.47 -0.29 13.43
C LEU A 50 7.59 1.20 13.85
N ASP A 51 6.94 1.62 14.93
CA ASP A 51 6.86 3.02 15.40
C ASP A 51 6.47 4.02 14.29
N ILE A 52 5.53 3.63 13.43
CA ILE A 52 5.02 4.49 12.35
C ILE A 52 3.96 5.43 12.91
N LYS A 53 4.29 6.73 13.01
CA LYS A 53 3.36 7.78 13.43
C LYS A 53 2.87 8.60 12.22
N GLY A 54 1.56 8.87 12.18
CA GLY A 54 1.02 9.96 11.35
C GLY A 54 0.50 9.62 9.96
N PHE A 55 0.31 8.34 9.58
CA PHE A 55 -0.41 8.01 8.34
C PHE A 55 -1.94 8.03 8.53
N HIS A 56 -2.45 9.10 9.14
CA HIS A 56 -3.89 9.33 9.31
C HIS A 56 -4.40 10.31 8.25
N GLU A 57 -4.42 9.87 7.00
CA GLU A 57 -5.23 10.54 5.97
C GLU A 57 -6.30 9.58 5.49
N SER A 58 -7.53 9.86 5.93
CA SER A 58 -8.82 9.53 5.32
C SER A 58 -8.76 8.52 4.16
N PHE A 59 -8.74 7.25 4.48
CA PHE A 59 -9.16 6.19 3.57
C PHE A 59 -10.67 5.97 3.73
N LYS A 60 -11.44 7.05 3.69
CA LYS A 60 -12.89 6.96 3.55
C LYS A 60 -13.18 6.81 2.07
N THR A 61 -13.59 5.63 1.68
CA THR A 61 -14.61 5.47 0.63
C THR A 61 -15.89 5.09 1.37
#